data_AF-A0AAW0TLP4-F1
#
_entry.id   AF-A0AAW0TLP4-F1
#
_cell.length_a   1.000
_cell.length_b   1.000
_cell.length_c   1.000
_cell.angle_alpha   90.00
_cell.angle_beta   90.00
_cell.angle_gamma   90.00
#
_symmetry.space_group_name_H-M   'P 1'
#
loop_
_entity.id
_entity.type
_entity.pdbx_description
1 polymer ?
#
loop_
_entity_poly.entity_id
_entity_poly.type
_entity_poly.pdbx_seq_one_letter_code
_entity_poly.pdbx_strand_id
1 'polypeptide(L)'
;MARLLDQFCGCGAGAGVHAGQGQAPLPHPSADKDVSRCWHQSLTTALSIMHFMIVTLLASVALAAPTYDTSSEKEAPILKYDRIQEDDGRYNYEFETGNGISHSQSGSPGDDTGAINKAGHYSYTAPDGTRVEMKFVANENGFQPESPLLPVAPEFPHPIPQFVLDQIAFAAEQDAARARGELSSEEGAYSYN
;
A
#
# COMPACT_ATOMS: atom_id res chain seq x y z
N MET A 1 -39.26 16.60 -3.64
CA MET A 1 -39.84 16.70 -2.28
C MET A 1 -39.39 18.01 -1.62
N ALA A 2 -39.78 19.14 -2.22
CA ALA A 2 -39.45 20.48 -1.77
C ALA A 2 -40.76 21.25 -1.57
N ARG A 3 -41.23 21.26 -0.32
CA ARG A 3 -42.27 22.17 0.18
C ARG A 3 -41.99 22.38 1.66
N LEU A 4 -41.17 23.37 1.97
CA LEU A 4 -41.06 23.95 3.32
C LEU A 4 -40.31 25.29 3.20
N LEU A 5 -40.92 26.19 2.44
CA LEU A 5 -40.73 27.63 2.55
C LEU A 5 -42.13 28.20 2.72
N ASP A 6 -42.50 28.48 3.95
CA ASP A 6 -43.13 29.72 4.42
C ASP A 6 -43.90 29.45 5.72
N GLN A 7 -43.26 29.77 6.84
CA GLN A 7 -43.99 30.01 8.07
C GLN A 7 -43.37 31.22 8.77
N PHE A 8 -43.28 32.32 8.05
CA PHE A 8 -43.15 33.64 8.65
C PHE A 8 -44.50 34.04 9.24
N CYS A 9 -44.65 33.88 10.56
CA CYS A 9 -45.63 34.63 11.33
C CYS A 9 -45.12 36.07 11.47
N GLY A 10 -45.37 36.88 10.43
CA GLY A 10 -45.15 38.32 10.42
C GLY A 10 -46.40 39.04 10.90
N CYS A 11 -46.40 39.42 12.17
CA CYS A 11 -47.38 40.26 12.83
C CYS A 11 -47.50 41.61 12.09
N GLY A 12 -48.59 41.81 11.35
CA GLY A 12 -48.91 43.06 10.69
C GLY A 12 -49.47 44.08 11.68
N ALA A 13 -48.79 45.21 11.83
CA ALA A 13 -49.31 46.42 12.47
C ALA A 13 -48.85 47.65 11.68
N GLY A 14 -49.79 48.28 10.96
CA GLY A 14 -49.58 49.52 10.23
C GLY A 14 -50.93 50.14 9.83
N ALA A 15 -51.32 51.16 10.57
CA ALA A 15 -52.64 51.78 10.61
C ALA A 15 -52.97 52.66 9.39
N GLY A 16 -54.28 52.79 9.06
CA GLY A 16 -54.79 53.65 7.99
C GLY A 16 -56.32 53.79 8.02
N VAL A 17 -56.77 54.71 8.84
CA VAL A 17 -58.13 55.23 9.16
C VAL A 17 -59.12 55.34 7.98
N HIS A 18 -60.35 54.83 8.13
CA HIS A 18 -61.59 55.54 7.73
C HIS A 18 -62.85 54.92 8.40
N ALA A 19 -63.78 55.81 8.73
CA ALA A 19 -64.88 55.67 9.69
C ALA A 19 -66.01 54.69 9.31
N GLY A 20 -66.64 54.09 10.32
CA GLY A 20 -67.91 53.36 10.20
C GLY A 20 -68.35 52.76 11.55
N GLN A 21 -69.53 53.14 12.02
CA GLN A 21 -70.05 53.01 13.39
C GLN A 21 -70.33 51.57 13.87
N GLY A 22 -70.26 51.32 15.19
CA GLY A 22 -70.94 50.18 15.83
C GLY A 22 -70.38 49.73 17.18
N GLN A 23 -70.92 50.30 18.26
CA GLN A 23 -71.15 49.77 19.63
C GLN A 23 -70.11 48.83 20.33
N ALA A 24 -69.57 49.33 21.44
CA ALA A 24 -68.71 48.63 22.42
C ALA A 24 -69.49 47.64 23.34
N PRO A 25 -68.83 46.79 24.17
CA PRO A 25 -68.13 47.26 25.38
C PRO A 25 -66.80 46.55 25.71
N LEU A 26 -65.86 47.27 26.31
CA LEU A 26 -64.57 46.77 26.78
C LEU A 26 -64.59 46.49 28.30
N PRO A 27 -63.94 45.42 28.78
CA PRO A 27 -63.44 45.33 30.14
C PRO A 27 -61.93 45.60 30.25
N HIS A 28 -61.57 45.86 31.50
CA HIS A 28 -60.38 46.36 32.18
C HIS A 28 -59.08 45.52 32.04
N PRO A 29 -57.90 46.10 32.40
CA PRO A 29 -56.59 45.54 32.09
C PRO A 29 -56.08 44.57 33.17
N SER A 30 -55.46 43.45 32.77
CA SER A 30 -54.63 42.63 33.65
C SER A 30 -53.37 42.09 32.95
N ALA A 31 -52.24 42.65 33.39
CA ALA A 31 -50.94 42.03 33.62
C ALA A 31 -50.49 40.82 32.78
N ASP A 32 -49.58 41.13 31.86
CA ASP A 32 -48.18 40.62 31.82
C ASP A 32 -47.98 39.10 31.94
N LYS A 33 -48.09 38.39 30.79
CA LYS A 33 -47.67 36.98 30.64
C LYS A 33 -46.81 36.71 29.40
N ASP A 34 -46.47 37.75 28.64
CA ASP A 34 -45.81 37.58 27.34
C ASP A 34 -44.29 37.49 27.43
N VAL A 35 -43.66 38.08 28.45
CA VAL A 35 -42.20 38.08 28.59
C VAL A 35 -41.65 36.67 28.82
N SER A 36 -42.32 35.83 29.62
CA SER A 36 -41.83 34.48 29.95
C SER A 36 -41.89 33.49 28.78
N ARG A 37 -42.72 33.75 27.76
CA ARG A 37 -42.83 32.88 26.56
C ARG A 37 -41.68 33.11 25.57
N CYS A 38 -41.06 34.30 25.58
CA CYS A 38 -39.92 34.62 24.73
C CYS A 38 -38.62 33.90 25.15
N TRP A 39 -38.41 33.65 26.45
CA TRP A 39 -37.20 32.98 26.94
C TRP A 39 -37.19 31.47 26.69
N HIS A 40 -38.34 30.80 26.75
CA HIS A 40 -38.45 29.36 26.49
C HIS A 40 -38.36 29.00 24.99
N GLN A 41 -38.78 29.91 24.11
CA GLN A 41 -38.72 29.73 22.65
C GLN A 41 -37.29 29.87 22.10
N SER A 42 -36.43 30.67 22.74
CA SER A 42 -35.05 30.93 22.31
C SER A 42 -34.07 29.78 22.67
N LEU A 43 -34.24 29.17 23.85
CA LEU A 43 -33.41 28.05 24.32
C LEU A 43 -33.67 26.74 23.57
N THR A 44 -34.92 26.50 23.15
CA THR A 44 -35.31 25.30 22.40
C THR A 44 -34.85 25.34 20.94
N THR A 45 -34.85 26.51 20.30
CA THR A 45 -34.27 26.68 18.96
C THR A 45 -32.75 26.50 18.95
N ALA A 46 -32.04 27.01 19.95
CA ALA A 46 -30.58 26.87 20.02
C ALA A 46 -30.14 25.40 20.21
N LEU A 47 -30.86 24.65 21.06
CA LEU A 47 -30.60 23.21 21.25
C LEU A 47 -30.91 22.41 19.98
N SER A 48 -32.01 22.73 19.27
CA SER A 48 -32.37 22.07 18.02
C SER A 48 -31.34 22.35 16.91
N ILE A 49 -30.90 23.61 16.75
CA ILE A 49 -29.87 23.99 15.77
C ILE A 49 -28.54 23.29 16.08
N MET A 50 -28.14 23.22 17.35
CA MET A 50 -26.90 22.53 17.73
C MET A 50 -26.95 21.02 17.40
N HIS A 51 -28.09 20.35 17.62
CA HIS A 51 -28.26 18.94 17.24
C HIS A 51 -28.25 18.73 15.73
N PHE A 52 -28.89 19.62 14.96
CA PHE A 52 -28.83 19.55 13.49
C PHE A 52 -27.40 19.79 12.96
N MET A 53 -26.63 20.69 13.58
CA MET A 53 -25.22 20.93 13.22
C MET A 53 -24.34 19.72 13.55
N ILE A 54 -24.55 19.07 14.70
CA ILE A 54 -23.80 17.88 15.09
C ILE A 54 -24.13 16.71 14.15
N VAL A 55 -25.42 16.48 13.83
CA VAL A 55 -25.84 15.38 12.95
C VAL A 55 -25.32 15.58 11.52
N THR A 56 -25.32 16.80 11.00
CA THR A 56 -24.77 17.11 9.67
C THR A 56 -23.25 16.97 9.62
N LEU A 57 -22.53 17.39 10.68
CA LEU A 57 -21.08 17.19 10.80
C LEU A 57 -20.72 15.70 10.82
N LEU A 58 -21.41 14.89 11.62
CA LEU A 58 -21.19 13.44 11.69
C LEU A 58 -21.53 12.72 10.37
N ALA A 59 -22.60 13.12 9.69
CA ALA A 59 -22.96 12.57 8.38
C ALA A 59 -21.91 12.89 7.30
N SER A 60 -21.28 14.08 7.35
CA SER A 60 -20.24 14.47 6.40
C SER A 60 -18.95 13.66 6.55
N VAL A 61 -18.60 13.26 7.79
CA VAL A 61 -17.42 12.43 8.06
C VAL A 61 -17.64 10.99 7.58
N ALA A 62 -18.87 10.47 7.67
CA ALA A 62 -19.19 9.11 7.22
C ALA A 62 -19.10 8.94 5.69
N LEU A 63 -19.36 9.99 4.90
CA LEU A 63 -19.19 9.96 3.44
C LEU A 63 -17.77 10.23 2.95
N ALA A 64 -16.87 10.69 3.84
CA ALA A 64 -15.45 10.90 3.52
C ALA A 64 -14.58 9.67 3.81
N ALA A 65 -15.19 8.55 4.22
CA ALA A 65 -14.47 7.29 4.31
C ALA A 65 -13.97 6.93 2.90
N PRO A 66 -12.67 6.62 2.72
CA PRO A 66 -12.16 6.17 1.43
C PRO A 66 -12.93 4.92 1.03
N THR A 67 -13.72 5.01 -0.04
CA THR A 67 -14.23 3.83 -0.74
C THR A 67 -13.03 3.19 -1.40
N TYR A 68 -12.48 2.15 -0.78
CA TYR A 68 -11.57 1.23 -1.47
C TYR A 68 -12.37 0.68 -2.65
N ASP A 69 -12.00 1.11 -3.85
CA ASP A 69 -12.57 0.62 -5.09
C ASP A 69 -12.11 -0.83 -5.28
N THR A 70 -12.84 -1.76 -4.66
CA THR A 70 -12.63 -3.20 -4.82
C THR A 70 -13.03 -3.69 -6.22
N SER A 71 -13.51 -2.79 -7.10
CA SER A 71 -13.98 -3.14 -8.45
C SER A 71 -12.82 -3.46 -9.41
N SER A 72 -11.58 -3.12 -9.07
CA SER A 72 -10.40 -3.41 -9.90
C SER A 72 -9.66 -4.69 -9.51
N GLU A 73 -9.93 -5.28 -8.35
CA GLU A 73 -9.31 -6.53 -7.94
C GLU A 73 -10.33 -7.65 -8.14
N LYS A 74 -10.40 -8.12 -9.39
CA LYS A 74 -11.14 -9.34 -9.73
C LYS A 74 -10.71 -10.41 -8.73
N GLU A 75 -11.61 -10.84 -7.85
CA GLU A 75 -11.40 -11.98 -6.99
C GLU A 75 -10.93 -13.15 -7.87
N ALA A 76 -9.68 -13.57 -7.69
CA ALA A 76 -9.06 -14.59 -8.52
C ALA A 76 -9.37 -15.95 -7.89
N PRO A 77 -10.27 -16.77 -8.49
CA PRO A 77 -10.60 -18.07 -7.91
C PRO A 77 -9.39 -18.99 -7.93
N ILE A 78 -9.25 -19.86 -6.93
CA ILE A 78 -8.25 -20.92 -6.96
C ILE A 78 -8.73 -22.00 -7.94
N LEU A 79 -7.98 -22.23 -9.02
CA LEU A 79 -8.27 -23.25 -10.03
C LEU A 79 -7.73 -24.63 -9.62
N LYS A 80 -6.56 -24.64 -8.98
CA LYS A 80 -5.87 -25.84 -8.51
C LYS A 80 -5.24 -25.55 -7.16
N TYR A 81 -5.31 -26.53 -6.26
CA TYR A 81 -4.57 -26.53 -5.01
C TYR A 81 -4.25 -27.98 -4.66
N ASP A 82 -2.97 -28.31 -4.60
CA ASP A 82 -2.48 -29.61 -4.15
C ASP A 82 -1.43 -29.40 -3.06
N ARG A 83 -1.47 -30.26 -2.05
CA ARG A 83 -0.53 -30.23 -0.93
C ARG A 83 -0.35 -31.63 -0.39
N ILE A 84 0.88 -32.12 -0.49
CA ILE A 84 1.33 -33.40 0.02
C ILE A 84 2.38 -33.12 1.10
N GLN A 85 2.26 -33.83 2.21
CA GLN A 85 3.24 -33.78 3.29
C GLN A 85 3.52 -35.20 3.72
N GLU A 86 4.78 -35.61 3.61
CA GLU A 86 5.24 -36.93 3.96
C GLU A 86 5.74 -36.99 5.41
N ASP A 87 5.68 -38.19 6.01
CA ASP A 87 6.14 -38.42 7.40
C ASP A 87 7.65 -38.23 7.57
N ASP A 88 8.43 -38.31 6.48
CA ASP A 88 9.88 -38.14 6.47
C ASP A 88 10.34 -36.67 6.33
N GLY A 89 9.40 -35.72 6.41
CA GLY A 89 9.69 -34.29 6.32
C GLY A 89 9.80 -33.75 4.90
N ARG A 90 9.58 -34.59 3.88
CA ARG A 90 9.32 -34.10 2.52
C ARG A 90 7.95 -33.43 2.46
N TYR A 91 7.82 -32.51 1.51
CA TYR A 91 6.53 -31.92 1.17
C TYR A 91 6.53 -31.44 -0.28
N ASN A 92 5.33 -31.33 -0.82
CA ASN A 92 5.07 -30.68 -2.10
C ASN A 92 3.80 -29.84 -1.96
N TYR A 93 3.78 -28.65 -2.55
CA TYR A 93 2.55 -27.91 -2.73
C TYR A 93 2.53 -27.17 -4.06
N GLU A 94 1.33 -27.03 -4.61
CA GLU A 94 1.09 -26.35 -5.87
C GLU A 94 -0.25 -25.63 -5.81
N PHE A 95 -0.31 -24.43 -6.35
CA PHE A 95 -1.58 -23.75 -6.55
C PHE A 95 -1.61 -22.95 -7.85
N GLU A 96 -2.80 -22.82 -8.40
CA GLU A 96 -3.09 -22.01 -9.58
C GLU A 96 -4.32 -21.15 -9.33
N THR A 97 -4.29 -19.93 -9.83
CA THR A 97 -5.32 -18.91 -9.64
C THR A 97 -5.93 -18.49 -10.98
N GLY A 98 -7.16 -18.00 -10.97
CA GLY A 98 -7.91 -17.61 -12.16
C GLY A 98 -7.35 -16.41 -12.91
N ASN A 99 -6.47 -15.64 -12.28
CA ASN A 99 -5.72 -14.54 -12.91
C ASN A 99 -4.35 -14.99 -13.47
N GLY A 100 -4.07 -16.30 -13.51
CA GLY A 100 -2.88 -16.86 -14.14
C GLY A 100 -1.62 -16.84 -13.28
N ILE A 101 -1.75 -16.65 -11.95
CA ILE A 101 -0.66 -16.89 -11.00
C ILE A 101 -0.61 -18.40 -10.72
N SER A 102 0.58 -18.98 -10.87
CA SER A 102 0.86 -20.38 -10.54
C SER A 102 2.12 -20.43 -9.67
N HIS A 103 2.11 -21.33 -8.68
CA HIS A 103 3.25 -21.57 -7.81
C HIS A 103 3.35 -23.06 -7.51
N SER A 104 4.56 -23.61 -7.59
CA SER A 104 4.87 -24.98 -7.18
C SER A 104 6.16 -24.98 -6.38
N GLN A 105 6.18 -25.70 -5.26
CA GLN A 105 7.36 -25.86 -4.44
C GLN A 105 7.36 -27.24 -3.78
N SER A 106 8.52 -27.87 -3.81
CA SER A 106 8.81 -29.06 -3.03
C SER A 106 10.01 -28.81 -2.11
N GLY A 107 10.08 -29.59 -1.04
CA GLY A 107 11.26 -29.60 -0.19
C GLY A 107 11.52 -30.97 0.40
N SER A 108 12.78 -31.22 0.69
CA SER A 108 13.26 -32.44 1.33
C SER A 108 14.36 -32.11 2.33
N PRO A 109 14.55 -32.92 3.37
CA PRO A 109 15.77 -32.86 4.18
C PRO A 109 17.01 -32.86 3.27
N GLY A 110 17.92 -31.94 3.56
CA GLY A 110 19.25 -31.86 2.96
C GLY A 110 20.18 -32.90 3.57
N ASP A 111 21.47 -32.67 3.42
CA ASP A 111 22.50 -33.54 4.01
C ASP A 111 22.56 -33.41 5.56
N ASP A 112 23.54 -34.08 6.17
CA ASP A 112 23.72 -34.29 7.62
C ASP A 112 23.70 -33.03 8.51
N THR A 113 23.56 -31.85 7.92
CA THR A 113 23.38 -30.55 8.58
C THR A 113 21.97 -30.32 9.13
N GLY A 114 20.98 -31.13 8.72
CA GLY A 114 19.58 -30.95 9.10
C GLY A 114 18.91 -29.75 8.40
N ALA A 115 19.55 -29.18 7.37
CA ALA A 115 18.95 -28.19 6.49
C ALA A 115 17.81 -28.81 5.67
N ILE A 116 16.89 -27.99 5.16
CA ILE A 116 15.85 -28.43 4.21
C ILE A 116 16.15 -27.79 2.86
N ASN A 117 16.38 -28.63 1.86
CA ASN A 117 16.54 -28.22 0.48
C ASN A 117 15.16 -28.00 -0.14
N LYS A 118 14.97 -26.86 -0.80
CA LYS A 118 13.69 -26.47 -1.42
C LYS A 118 13.91 -26.11 -2.86
N ALA A 119 13.00 -26.52 -3.73
CA ALA A 119 13.01 -26.13 -5.13
C ALA A 119 11.58 -25.84 -5.59
N GLY A 120 11.45 -24.96 -6.56
CA GLY A 120 10.14 -24.60 -7.05
C GLY A 120 10.17 -23.58 -8.17
N HIS A 121 8.98 -23.17 -8.57
CA HIS A 121 8.78 -22.10 -9.51
C HIS A 121 7.54 -21.28 -9.16
N TYR A 122 7.53 -20.04 -9.58
CA TYR A 122 6.33 -19.23 -9.62
C TYR A 122 6.21 -18.55 -10.99
N SER A 123 4.99 -18.40 -11.46
CA SER A 123 4.70 -17.66 -12.68
C SER A 123 3.49 -16.75 -12.50
N TYR A 124 3.51 -15.62 -13.18
CA TYR A 124 2.38 -14.69 -13.25
C TYR A 124 2.38 -13.98 -14.59
N THR A 125 1.25 -13.38 -14.95
CA THR A 125 1.15 -12.54 -16.14
C THR A 125 1.32 -11.09 -15.74
N ALA A 126 2.34 -10.42 -16.27
CA ALA A 126 2.57 -9.00 -16.02
C ALA A 126 1.51 -8.14 -16.76
N PRO A 127 1.33 -6.85 -16.38
CA PRO A 127 0.31 -5.98 -16.98
C PRO A 127 0.46 -5.75 -18.49
N ASP A 128 1.64 -6.02 -19.04
CA ASP A 128 1.97 -5.98 -20.46
C ASP A 128 1.56 -7.25 -21.23
N GLY A 129 1.05 -8.28 -20.54
CA GLY A 129 0.72 -9.59 -21.09
C GLY A 129 1.89 -10.57 -21.12
N THR A 130 3.09 -10.17 -20.68
CA THR A 130 4.27 -11.04 -20.64
C THR A 130 4.11 -12.05 -19.51
N ARG A 131 4.31 -13.34 -19.81
CA ARG A 131 4.42 -14.38 -18.78
C ARG A 131 5.77 -14.25 -18.09
N VAL A 132 5.75 -13.91 -16.82
CA VAL A 132 6.90 -13.94 -15.94
C VAL A 132 7.01 -15.32 -15.32
N GLU A 133 8.16 -15.95 -15.45
CA GLU A 133 8.49 -17.23 -14.82
C GLU A 133 9.79 -17.08 -14.04
N MET A 134 9.81 -17.63 -12.83
CA MET A 134 10.99 -17.72 -11.99
C MET A 134 11.09 -19.11 -11.39
N LYS A 135 12.22 -19.76 -11.59
CA LYS A 135 12.60 -21.02 -10.94
C LYS A 135 13.59 -20.72 -9.83
N PHE A 136 13.63 -21.55 -8.81
CA PHE A 136 14.60 -21.39 -7.75
C PHE A 136 15.01 -22.72 -7.12
N VAL A 137 16.24 -22.73 -6.62
CA VAL A 137 16.77 -23.75 -5.72
C VAL A 137 17.28 -23.05 -4.46
N ALA A 138 16.88 -23.52 -3.30
CA ALA A 138 17.35 -23.06 -2.00
C ALA A 138 17.97 -24.24 -1.26
N ASN A 139 19.28 -24.20 -1.10
CA ASN A 139 20.07 -25.23 -0.42
C ASN A 139 21.19 -24.60 0.42
N GLU A 140 22.21 -25.37 0.77
CA GLU A 140 23.34 -24.94 1.59
C GLU A 140 24.13 -23.78 0.94
N ASN A 141 24.05 -23.64 -0.40
CA ASN A 141 24.65 -22.52 -1.14
C ASN A 141 23.74 -21.28 -1.21
N GLY A 142 22.62 -21.27 -0.47
CA GLY A 142 21.65 -20.19 -0.44
C GLY A 142 20.60 -20.27 -1.55
N PHE A 143 19.92 -19.15 -1.79
CA PHE A 143 18.84 -19.02 -2.76
C PHE A 143 19.38 -18.67 -4.15
N GLN A 144 19.10 -19.53 -5.12
CA GLN A 144 19.57 -19.44 -6.50
C GLN A 144 18.36 -19.31 -7.44
N PRO A 145 17.97 -18.07 -7.79
CA PRO A 145 16.88 -17.82 -8.72
C PRO A 145 17.35 -17.92 -10.18
N GLU A 146 16.50 -18.45 -11.04
CA GLU A 146 16.68 -18.52 -12.49
C GLU A 146 15.43 -17.97 -13.17
N SER A 147 15.60 -16.93 -14.00
CA SER A 147 14.52 -16.38 -14.82
C SER A 147 15.11 -15.67 -16.03
N PRO A 148 14.42 -15.69 -17.19
CA PRO A 148 14.78 -14.88 -18.36
C PRO A 148 14.81 -13.37 -18.10
N LEU A 149 14.17 -12.91 -17.01
CA LEU A 149 14.13 -11.50 -16.61
C LEU A 149 15.33 -11.09 -15.75
N LEU A 150 16.10 -12.05 -15.24
CA LEU A 150 17.29 -11.71 -14.47
C LEU A 150 18.37 -11.21 -15.44
N PRO A 151 19.13 -10.17 -15.05
CA PRO A 151 20.29 -9.75 -15.80
C PRO A 151 21.26 -10.93 -15.98
N VAL A 152 21.44 -11.38 -17.21
CA VAL A 152 22.43 -12.40 -17.55
C VAL A 152 23.79 -11.74 -17.63
N ALA A 153 24.79 -12.31 -16.95
CA ALA A 153 26.16 -11.85 -17.07
C ALA A 153 26.61 -11.99 -18.54
N PRO A 154 27.39 -11.04 -19.09
CA PRO A 154 27.88 -11.15 -20.46
C PRO A 154 28.67 -12.44 -20.63
N GLU A 155 28.37 -13.23 -21.66
CA GLU A 155 29.11 -14.45 -21.93
C GLU A 155 30.59 -14.13 -22.24
N PHE A 156 31.51 -14.88 -21.65
CA PHE A 156 32.90 -14.89 -22.12
C PHE A 156 32.94 -15.56 -23.50
N PRO A 157 33.70 -15.03 -24.46
CA PRO A 157 34.88 -14.20 -24.26
C PRO A 157 34.62 -12.70 -24.49
N HIS A 158 34.79 -11.89 -23.45
CA HIS A 158 35.12 -10.48 -23.66
C HIS A 158 36.62 -10.35 -23.93
N PRO A 159 37.07 -9.42 -24.78
CA PRO A 159 38.49 -9.19 -25.01
C PRO A 159 39.19 -8.91 -23.68
N ILE A 160 40.32 -9.59 -23.44
CA ILE A 160 41.17 -9.29 -22.29
C ILE A 160 41.58 -7.81 -22.39
N PRO A 161 41.29 -6.97 -21.39
CA PRO A 161 41.65 -5.55 -21.43
C PRO A 161 43.17 -5.37 -21.58
N GLN A 162 43.60 -4.33 -22.30
CA GLN A 162 45.04 -4.08 -22.55
C GLN A 162 45.86 -3.97 -21.26
N PHE A 163 45.33 -3.34 -20.20
CA PHE A 163 46.05 -3.23 -18.93
C PHE A 163 46.39 -4.59 -18.30
N VAL A 164 45.59 -5.63 -18.54
CA VAL A 164 45.87 -6.98 -18.05
C VAL A 164 47.04 -7.58 -18.83
N LEU A 165 47.09 -7.34 -20.15
CA LEU A 165 48.22 -7.75 -20.98
C LEU A 165 49.50 -7.01 -20.58
N ASP A 166 49.40 -5.71 -20.29
CA ASP A 166 50.51 -4.90 -19.80
C ASP A 166 51.03 -5.40 -18.45
N GLN A 167 50.13 -5.78 -17.52
CA GLN A 167 50.50 -6.37 -16.24
C GLN A 167 51.21 -7.73 -16.42
N ILE A 168 50.73 -8.58 -17.32
CA ILE A 168 51.38 -9.86 -17.64
C ILE A 168 52.76 -9.62 -18.25
N ALA A 169 52.89 -8.68 -19.18
CA ALA A 169 54.15 -8.33 -19.81
C ALA A 169 55.15 -7.78 -18.77
N PHE A 170 54.71 -6.85 -17.93
CA PHE A 170 55.54 -6.27 -16.87
C PHE A 170 55.99 -7.32 -15.84
N ALA A 171 55.10 -8.22 -15.42
CA ALA A 171 55.46 -9.32 -14.52
C ALA A 171 56.51 -10.24 -15.15
N ALA A 172 56.36 -10.58 -16.44
CA ALA A 172 57.34 -11.38 -17.17
C ALA A 172 58.71 -10.69 -17.29
N GLU A 173 58.75 -9.37 -17.46
CA GLU A 173 59.98 -8.58 -17.46
C GLU A 173 60.65 -8.59 -16.08
N GLN A 174 59.88 -8.41 -15.01
CA GLN A 174 60.38 -8.46 -13.63
C GLN A 174 60.95 -9.84 -13.29
N ASP A 175 60.26 -10.92 -13.68
CA ASP A 175 60.73 -12.29 -13.47
C ASP A 175 62.04 -12.55 -14.24
N ALA A 176 62.13 -12.05 -15.49
CA ALA A 176 63.35 -12.16 -16.28
C ALA A 176 64.50 -11.33 -15.68
N ALA A 177 64.24 -10.12 -15.18
CA ALA A 177 65.24 -9.28 -14.52
C ALA A 177 65.69 -9.85 -13.17
N ARG A 178 64.78 -10.45 -12.39
CA ARG A 178 65.10 -11.21 -11.19
C ARG A 178 65.97 -12.43 -11.51
N ALA A 179 65.66 -13.15 -12.58
CA ALA A 179 66.46 -14.28 -13.05
C ALA A 179 67.87 -13.86 -13.53
N ARG A 180 68.01 -12.64 -14.08
CA ARG A 180 69.30 -12.03 -14.43
C ARG A 180 70.05 -11.42 -13.24
N GLY A 181 69.43 -11.35 -12.06
CA GLY A 181 70.01 -10.74 -10.86
C GLY A 181 70.03 -9.21 -10.88
N GLU A 182 69.25 -8.56 -11.75
CA GLU A 182 69.19 -7.11 -11.94
C GLU A 182 68.23 -6.43 -10.94
N LEU A 183 67.22 -7.15 -10.46
CA LEU A 183 66.31 -6.72 -9.40
C LEU A 183 66.75 -7.35 -8.07
N SER A 184 67.52 -6.60 -7.27
CA SER A 184 67.81 -6.95 -5.87
C SER A 184 66.54 -6.78 -5.05
N SER A 185 66.19 -7.78 -4.22
CA SER A 185 65.10 -7.69 -3.27
C SER A 185 65.40 -6.59 -2.25
N GLU A 186 64.95 -5.38 -2.51
CA GLU A 186 64.87 -4.37 -1.46
C GLU A 186 63.69 -4.78 -0.56
N GLU A 187 63.99 -5.66 0.40
CA GLU A 187 63.17 -5.86 1.60
C GLU A 187 62.94 -4.48 2.21
N GLY A 188 61.76 -3.91 1.95
CA GLY A 188 61.28 -2.74 2.65
C GLY A 188 61.15 -3.09 4.12
N ALA A 189 62.21 -2.83 4.89
CA ALA A 189 62.16 -2.72 6.34
C ALA A 189 61.19 -1.57 6.67
N TYR A 190 59.89 -1.90 6.76
CA TYR A 190 58.88 -1.04 7.36
C TYR A 190 59.22 -0.91 8.85
N SER A 191 60.01 0.11 9.16
CA SER A 191 60.23 0.59 10.52
C SER A 191 58.96 1.29 10.99
N TYR A 192 58.17 0.62 11.85
CA TYR A 192 57.10 1.28 12.61
C TYR A 192 57.75 2.16 13.70
N ASN A 193 57.45 3.47 13.68
CA ASN A 193 57.67 4.36 14.83
C ASN A 193 56.43 4.33 15.74
#